data_AF-A0AAV1JF52-F1
#
_entry.id   AF-A0AAV1JF52-F1
#
_cell.length_a   1.000
_cell.length_b   1.000
_cell.length_c   1.000
_cell.angle_alpha   90.00
_cell.angle_beta   90.00
_cell.angle_gamma   90.00
#
_symmetry.space_group_name_H-M   'P 1'
#
loop_
_entity.id
_entity.type
_entity.pdbx_description
1 polymer ?
#
loop_
_entity_poly.entity_id
_entity_poly.type
_entity_poly.pdbx_seq_one_letter_code
_entity_poly.pdbx_strand_id
1 'polypeptide(L)'
;MALARNCAANTLNEDGADAGDAWKSGLPVRIVRSYRMLKHFPTYAPKEGYRYDGVYKVVKYYPEKGLSGYNVWKYLLRRDDPNPAPWEPEAKQFSVIWCRSNPGHHNFCMVCLKVALESSESRQCPRSKNISYAELTPNDELKNALKMFLPGYDAGEK
;
A
#
# COMPACT_ATOMS: atom_id res chain seq x y z
N MET A 1 -9.38 3.87 -15.51
CA MET A 1 -10.67 3.18 -15.29
C MET A 1 -10.68 2.16 -14.15
N ALA A 2 -9.59 1.43 -13.85
CA ALA A 2 -9.63 0.35 -12.84
C ALA A 2 -10.16 0.80 -11.46
N LEU A 3 -9.77 1.99 -10.97
CA LEU A 3 -10.21 2.47 -9.65
C LEU A 3 -11.69 2.86 -9.62
N ALA A 4 -12.22 3.41 -10.71
CA ALA A 4 -13.65 3.79 -10.81
C ALA A 4 -14.57 2.57 -10.72
N ARG A 5 -14.12 1.40 -11.22
CA ARG A 5 -14.87 0.13 -11.13
C ARG A 5 -15.04 -0.39 -9.70
N ASN A 6 -14.26 0.12 -8.74
CA ASN A 6 -14.40 -0.26 -7.34
C ASN A 6 -15.55 0.47 -6.65
N CYS A 7 -16.09 1.54 -7.27
CA CYS A 7 -17.23 2.29 -6.75
C CYS A 7 -18.52 1.44 -6.85
N ALA A 8 -19.36 1.50 -5.82
CA ALA A 8 -20.63 0.76 -5.78
C ALA A 8 -21.73 1.31 -6.71
N ALA A 9 -21.48 2.43 -7.40
CA ALA A 9 -22.44 3.03 -8.33
C ALA A 9 -22.74 2.15 -9.57
N ASN A 10 -22.04 1.03 -9.75
CA ASN A 10 -22.23 -0.03 -10.77
C ASN A 10 -22.32 0.44 -12.24
N THR A 11 -22.08 1.73 -12.50
CA THR A 11 -22.07 2.36 -13.81
C THR A 11 -20.80 3.17 -13.95
N LEU A 12 -20.14 3.03 -15.10
CA LEU A 12 -19.03 3.89 -15.51
C LEU A 12 -19.61 5.00 -16.38
N ASN A 13 -19.62 6.22 -15.85
CA ASN A 13 -20.14 7.39 -16.55
C ASN A 13 -19.00 8.38 -16.88
N GLU A 14 -19.15 9.11 -17.98
CA GLU A 14 -18.20 10.15 -18.42
C GLU A 14 -18.16 11.35 -17.47
N ASP A 15 -19.28 11.62 -16.79
CA ASP A 15 -19.39 12.69 -15.78
C ASP A 15 -18.97 12.23 -14.37
N GLY A 16 -18.66 10.94 -14.19
CA GLY A 16 -18.42 10.34 -12.89
C GLY A 16 -19.66 9.77 -12.22
N ALA A 17 -19.49 9.21 -11.03
CA ALA A 17 -20.57 8.63 -10.25
C ALA A 17 -20.32 8.72 -8.74
N ASP A 18 -21.41 8.73 -7.98
CA ASP A 18 -21.43 8.73 -6.51
C ASP A 18 -22.21 7.51 -6.01
N ALA A 19 -21.61 6.73 -5.12
CA ALA A 19 -22.23 5.55 -4.52
C ALA A 19 -23.24 5.89 -3.41
N GLY A 20 -23.29 7.13 -2.94
CA GLY A 20 -24.20 7.56 -1.88
C GLY A 20 -24.06 6.70 -0.62
N ASP A 21 -25.18 6.25 -0.05
CA ASP A 21 -25.20 5.42 1.16
C ASP A 21 -24.66 3.99 0.94
N ALA A 22 -24.68 3.51 -0.30
CA ALA A 22 -24.21 2.17 -0.67
C ALA A 22 -22.68 2.08 -0.86
N TRP A 23 -21.90 3.13 -0.55
CA TRP A 23 -20.44 3.12 -0.75
C TRP A 23 -19.71 1.95 -0.09
N LYS A 24 -20.27 1.38 0.98
CA LYS A 24 -19.75 0.19 1.67
C LYS A 24 -19.85 -1.10 0.85
N SER A 25 -20.71 -1.19 -0.17
CA SER A 25 -20.75 -2.37 -1.04
C SER A 25 -19.69 -2.35 -2.14
N GLY A 26 -18.89 -1.28 -2.23
CA GLY A 26 -17.79 -1.17 -3.19
C GLY A 26 -16.64 -2.14 -2.91
N LEU A 27 -15.82 -2.39 -3.93
CA LEU A 27 -14.65 -3.27 -3.80
C LEU A 27 -13.58 -2.64 -2.89
N PRO A 28 -12.95 -3.45 -2.02
CA PRO A 28 -11.95 -2.96 -1.08
C PRO A 28 -10.64 -2.54 -1.79
N VAL A 29 -10.09 -1.41 -1.38
CA VAL A 29 -8.83 -0.84 -1.87
C VAL A 29 -7.83 -0.75 -0.72
N ARG A 30 -6.68 -1.40 -0.86
CA ARG A 30 -5.58 -1.31 0.11
C ARG A 30 -4.83 0.00 -0.08
N ILE A 31 -4.70 0.79 0.99
CA ILE A 31 -4.03 2.09 0.95
C ILE A 31 -2.69 2.03 1.66
N VAL A 32 -1.65 2.54 0.98
CA VAL A 32 -0.31 2.73 1.52
C VAL A 32 0.04 4.21 1.43
N ARG A 33 0.39 4.83 2.55
CA ARG A 33 0.84 6.23 2.61
C ARG A 33 2.37 6.30 2.66
N SER A 34 2.95 7.25 1.93
CA SER A 34 4.38 7.47 1.86
C SER A 34 4.80 8.67 2.69
N TYR A 35 6.00 8.62 3.27
CA TYR A 35 6.65 9.74 3.95
C TYR A 35 6.80 10.98 3.05
N ARG A 36 6.86 10.80 1.73
CA ARG A 36 6.95 11.92 0.77
C ARG A 36 5.75 12.87 0.84
N MET A 37 4.62 12.39 1.37
CA MET A 37 3.42 13.22 1.57
C MET A 37 3.45 14.04 2.86
N LEU A 38 4.47 13.90 3.70
CA LEU A 38 4.58 14.61 4.98
C LEU A 38 4.56 16.14 4.82
N LYS A 39 5.12 16.67 3.72
CA LYS A 39 5.09 18.12 3.41
C LYS A 39 3.67 18.66 3.20
N HIS A 40 2.77 17.84 2.64
CA HIS A 40 1.41 18.24 2.31
C HIS A 40 0.38 17.80 3.36
N PHE A 41 0.62 16.65 4.00
CA PHE A 41 -0.32 15.99 4.92
C PHE A 41 0.42 15.48 6.18
N PRO A 42 0.89 16.39 7.06
CA PRO A 42 1.74 16.03 8.20
C PRO A 42 1.02 15.13 9.22
N THR A 43 -0.30 15.24 9.37
CA THR A 43 -1.10 14.45 10.31
C THR A 43 -1.25 12.99 9.88
N TYR A 44 -1.33 12.73 8.58
CA TYR A 44 -1.69 11.42 8.04
C TYR A 44 -0.52 10.68 7.41
N ALA A 45 0.51 11.38 6.95
CA ALA A 45 1.69 10.74 6.39
C ALA A 45 2.58 10.15 7.50
N PRO A 46 3.23 9.00 7.25
CA PRO A 46 4.25 8.50 8.16
C PRO A 46 5.47 9.42 8.15
N LYS A 47 6.22 9.46 9.26
CA LYS A 47 7.48 10.23 9.33
C LYS A 47 8.50 9.71 8.31
N GLU A 48 8.55 8.40 8.13
CA GLU A 48 9.55 7.71 7.31
C GLU A 48 8.94 6.48 6.61
N GLY A 49 9.47 6.12 5.44
CA GLY A 49 9.08 4.91 4.70
C GLY A 49 7.65 4.91 4.12
N TYR A 50 7.07 3.72 4.02
CA TYR A 50 5.71 3.48 3.56
C TYR A 50 4.92 2.78 4.67
N ARG A 51 3.69 3.24 4.95
CA ARG A 51 2.81 2.67 5.97
C ARG A 51 1.52 2.19 5.33
N TYR A 52 1.12 0.96 5.64
CA TYR A 52 -0.19 0.45 5.29
C TYR A 52 -1.23 1.03 6.25
N ASP A 53 -2.26 1.66 5.72
CA ASP A 53 -3.25 2.42 6.51
C ASP A 53 -4.64 1.78 6.52
N GLY A 54 -4.72 0.55 6.00
CA GLY A 54 -5.92 -0.26 5.99
C GLY A 54 -6.67 -0.29 4.66
N VAL A 55 -7.91 -0.73 4.74
CA VAL A 55 -8.84 -0.88 3.63
C VAL A 55 -9.74 0.34 3.49
N TYR A 56 -9.88 0.82 2.26
CA TYR A 56 -10.72 1.94 1.87
C TYR A 56 -11.65 1.52 0.74
N LYS A 57 -12.72 2.28 0.54
CA LYS A 57 -13.67 2.11 -0.57
C LYS A 57 -13.86 3.43 -1.30
N VAL A 58 -14.13 3.34 -2.60
CA VAL A 58 -14.37 4.50 -3.45
C VAL A 58 -15.82 4.93 -3.26
N VAL A 59 -16.01 6.15 -2.73
CA VAL A 59 -17.33 6.74 -2.50
C VAL A 59 -17.83 7.38 -3.79
N LYS A 60 -16.99 8.23 -4.39
CA LYS A 60 -17.32 8.91 -5.65
C LYS A 60 -16.09 9.15 -6.48
N TYR A 61 -16.29 9.32 -7.77
CA TYR A 61 -15.26 9.73 -8.71
C TYR A 61 -15.85 10.71 -9.71
N TYR A 62 -15.09 11.73 -10.11
CA TYR A 62 -15.57 12.80 -10.99
C TYR A 62 -14.41 13.46 -11.75
N PRO A 63 -14.65 13.97 -12.97
CA PRO A 63 -13.66 14.76 -13.69
C PRO A 63 -13.63 16.21 -13.16
N GLU A 64 -12.44 16.79 -13.05
CA GLU A 64 -12.24 18.20 -12.69
C GLU A 64 -11.11 18.79 -13.53
N LYS A 65 -11.22 20.05 -13.95
CA LYS A 65 -10.12 20.74 -14.63
C LYS A 65 -9.00 21.02 -13.64
N GLY A 66 -7.83 20.43 -13.89
CA GLY A 66 -6.62 20.69 -13.11
C GLY A 66 -6.05 22.08 -13.37
N LEU A 67 -5.07 22.48 -12.55
CA LEU A 67 -4.37 23.77 -12.69
C LEU A 67 -3.69 23.97 -14.05
N SER A 68 -3.31 22.87 -14.72
CA SER A 68 -2.73 22.87 -16.06
C SER A 68 -3.76 22.93 -17.19
N GLY A 69 -5.06 23.03 -16.89
CA GLY A 69 -6.14 23.13 -17.86
C GLY A 69 -6.64 21.79 -18.45
N TYR A 70 -5.96 20.68 -18.12
CA TYR A 70 -6.39 19.33 -18.53
C TYR A 70 -7.42 18.73 -17.57
N ASN A 71 -8.28 17.86 -18.09
CA ASN A 71 -9.23 17.10 -17.27
C ASN A 71 -8.49 16.05 -16.44
N VAL A 72 -8.70 16.09 -15.12
CA VAL A 72 -8.13 15.15 -14.15
C VAL A 72 -9.27 14.43 -13.44
N TRP A 73 -9.17 13.11 -13.34
CA TRP A 73 -10.14 12.30 -12.60
C TRP A 73 -9.78 12.27 -11.11
N LYS A 74 -10.68 12.76 -10.27
CA LYS A 74 -10.56 12.72 -8.81
C LYS A 74 -11.40 11.60 -8.22
N TYR A 75 -10.96 11.10 -7.08
CA TYR A 75 -11.58 10.00 -6.36
C TYR A 75 -11.69 10.37 -4.88
N LEU A 76 -12.87 10.16 -4.31
CA LEU A 76 -13.07 10.23 -2.87
C LEU A 76 -13.02 8.82 -2.30
N LEU A 77 -12.06 8.58 -1.41
CA LEU A 77 -11.88 7.31 -0.72
C LEU A 77 -12.29 7.47 0.75
N ARG A 78 -13.01 6.50 1.28
CA ARG A 78 -13.40 6.45 2.70
C ARG A 78 -12.94 5.15 3.31
N ARG A 79 -12.46 5.22 4.56
CA ARG A 79 -11.93 4.07 5.29
C ARG A 79 -13.07 3.16 5.72
N ASP A 80 -12.89 1.86 5.51
CA ASP A 80 -13.81 0.79 5.93
C ASP A 80 -12.97 -0.41 6.37
N ASP A 81 -12.38 -0.29 7.56
CA ASP A 81 -11.47 -1.26 8.13
C ASP A 81 -11.79 -1.41 9.63
N PRO A 82 -11.92 -2.65 10.16
CA PRO A 82 -12.18 -2.89 11.57
C PRO A 82 -11.02 -2.46 12.48
N ASN A 83 -9.79 -2.40 11.95
CA ASN A 83 -8.63 -1.99 12.74
C ASN A 83 -8.64 -0.48 12.94
N PRO A 84 -8.21 0.05 14.09
CA PRO A 84 -8.08 1.49 14.29
C PRO A 84 -7.07 2.09 13.31
N ALA A 85 -7.30 3.33 12.90
CA ALA A 85 -6.39 4.03 11.99
C ALA A 85 -5.09 4.39 12.72
N PRO A 86 -3.91 4.43 12.05
CA PRO A 86 -2.62 4.62 12.73
C PRO A 86 -2.44 5.94 13.53
N TRP A 87 -3.33 6.92 13.32
CA TRP A 87 -3.35 8.19 14.03
C TRP A 87 -4.38 8.23 15.17
N GLU A 88 -5.17 7.17 15.36
CA GLU A 88 -6.09 7.03 16.48
C GLU A 88 -5.33 6.58 17.73
N PRO A 89 -5.74 7.02 18.93
CA PRO A 89 -5.02 6.74 20.18
C PRO A 89 -4.98 5.24 20.54
N GLU A 90 -5.93 4.46 20.04
CA GLU A 90 -6.06 3.02 20.30
C GLU A 90 -5.23 2.16 19.33
N ALA A 91 -4.59 2.78 18.32
CA ALA A 91 -3.89 2.05 17.30
C ALA A 91 -2.51 1.55 17.76
N LYS A 92 -2.27 0.25 17.54
CA LYS A 92 -0.94 -0.34 17.73
C LYS A 92 0.02 0.27 16.71
N GLN A 93 1.04 0.97 17.21
CA GLN A 93 2.15 1.43 16.36
C GLN A 93 3.11 0.26 16.12
N PHE A 94 3.13 -0.22 14.89
CA PHE A 94 4.10 -1.20 14.45
C PHE A 94 5.41 -0.51 14.06
N SER A 95 6.54 -1.03 14.53
CA SER A 95 7.85 -0.55 14.12
C SER A 95 8.04 -0.75 12.62
N VAL A 96 8.36 0.32 11.91
CA VAL A 96 8.74 0.24 10.50
C VAL A 96 10.06 -0.54 10.44
N ILE A 97 10.05 -1.70 9.78
CA ILE A 97 11.25 -2.54 9.70
C ILE A 97 12.14 -2.01 8.59
N TRP A 98 13.36 -1.64 8.99
CA TRP A 98 14.41 -1.18 8.11
C TRP A 98 15.20 -2.35 7.56
N CYS A 99 15.43 -2.37 6.24
CA CYS A 99 16.66 -2.97 5.76
C CYS A 99 17.78 -1.96 6.09
N ARG A 100 18.62 -2.27 7.09
CA ARG A 100 19.64 -1.35 7.64
C ARG A 100 20.71 -0.89 6.62
N SER A 101 20.68 -1.33 5.36
CA SER A 101 21.80 -1.24 4.43
C SER A 101 21.53 -0.52 3.09
N ASN A 102 20.37 0.13 2.85
CA ASN A 102 20.24 1.20 1.83
C ASN A 102 18.85 1.90 1.84
N PRO A 103 18.71 3.18 1.38
CA PRO A 103 17.44 3.90 1.20
C PRO A 103 16.71 3.52 -0.10
N GLY A 104 17.05 2.36 -0.69
CA GLY A 104 16.43 1.85 -1.90
C GLY A 104 15.20 1.02 -1.56
N HIS A 105 14.03 1.64 -1.67
CA HIS A 105 12.69 1.08 -1.51
C HIS A 105 12.40 -0.13 -2.43
N HIS A 106 12.94 -1.31 -2.14
CA HIS A 106 12.59 -2.54 -2.85
C HIS A 106 11.63 -3.37 -1.99
N ASN A 107 10.34 -3.36 -2.34
CA ASN A 107 9.35 -4.32 -1.84
C ASN A 107 9.38 -5.56 -2.73
N PHE A 108 10.37 -6.42 -2.55
CA PHE A 108 10.44 -7.71 -3.21
C PHE A 108 9.96 -8.82 -2.28
N CYS A 109 9.19 -9.77 -2.80
CA CYS A 109 8.87 -10.99 -2.07
C CYS A 109 10.13 -11.85 -1.90
N MET A 110 10.29 -12.59 -0.78
CA MET A 110 11.48 -13.41 -0.54
C MET A 110 11.75 -14.41 -1.69
N VAL A 111 10.69 -14.94 -2.32
CA VAL A 111 10.79 -15.84 -3.48
C VAL A 111 11.34 -15.11 -4.71
N CYS A 112 10.75 -13.96 -5.03
CA CYS A 112 11.12 -13.10 -6.15
C CYS A 112 12.58 -12.64 -6.04
N LEU A 113 13.04 -12.41 -4.80
CA LEU A 113 14.37 -11.94 -4.47
C LEU A 113 15.41 -13.06 -4.55
N LYS A 114 15.05 -14.29 -4.12
CA LYS A 114 15.87 -15.49 -4.32
C LYS A 114 16.07 -15.79 -5.80
N VAL A 115 15.00 -15.80 -6.59
CA VAL A 115 15.07 -16.07 -8.05
C VAL A 115 15.93 -15.03 -8.77
N ALA A 116 15.76 -13.75 -8.45
CA ALA A 116 16.59 -12.69 -9.03
C ALA A 116 18.09 -12.87 -8.71
N LEU A 117 18.42 -13.35 -7.51
CA LEU A 117 19.79 -13.54 -7.06
C LEU A 117 20.41 -14.87 -7.54
N GLU A 118 19.62 -15.93 -7.65
CA GLU A 118 20.05 -17.21 -8.26
C GLU A 118 20.36 -17.05 -9.74
N SER A 119 19.67 -16.12 -10.42
CA SER A 119 19.92 -15.77 -11.82
C SER A 119 21.14 -14.85 -12.02
N SER A 120 21.69 -14.27 -10.95
CA SER A 120 22.88 -13.41 -11.00
C SER A 120 24.09 -14.14 -10.42
N GLU A 121 25.23 -14.13 -11.12
CA GLU A 121 26.48 -14.79 -10.67
C GLU A 121 27.01 -14.24 -9.32
N SER A 122 26.51 -13.09 -8.86
CA SER A 122 26.84 -12.51 -7.56
C SER A 122 25.66 -12.61 -6.59
N ARG A 123 25.85 -13.32 -5.47
CA ARG A 123 24.92 -13.33 -4.31
C ARG A 123 24.96 -12.02 -3.51
N GLN A 124 25.25 -10.92 -4.18
CA GLN A 124 25.42 -9.59 -3.60
C GLN A 124 24.45 -8.65 -4.28
N CYS A 125 23.80 -7.80 -3.50
CA CYS A 125 23.06 -6.67 -4.07
C CYS A 125 24.04 -5.81 -4.89
N PRO A 126 23.79 -5.58 -6.20
CA PRO A 126 24.68 -4.83 -7.09
C PRO A 126 25.02 -3.41 -6.59
N ARG A 127 24.24 -2.90 -5.64
CA ARG A 127 24.35 -1.54 -5.12
C ARG A 127 24.92 -1.43 -3.71
N SER A 128 24.63 -2.38 -2.82
CA SER A 128 25.13 -2.29 -1.43
C SER A 128 26.39 -3.09 -1.19
N LYS A 129 26.77 -4.06 -2.06
CA LYS A 129 27.98 -4.92 -1.99
C LYS A 129 28.26 -5.64 -0.64
N ASN A 130 27.49 -5.36 0.41
CA ASN A 130 27.77 -5.69 1.81
C ASN A 130 26.61 -6.41 2.51
N ILE A 131 25.69 -7.02 1.76
CA ILE A 131 24.66 -7.87 2.35
C ILE A 131 24.89 -9.27 1.80
N SER A 132 25.40 -10.16 2.65
CA SER A 132 25.38 -11.59 2.37
C SER A 132 24.00 -12.12 2.74
N TYR A 133 23.36 -12.84 1.82
CA TYR A 133 22.01 -13.38 2.03
C TYR A 133 21.93 -14.50 3.09
N ALA A 134 23.08 -14.95 3.62
CA ALA A 134 23.15 -15.98 4.65
C ALA A 134 22.53 -15.54 5.99
N GLU A 135 22.31 -14.24 6.20
CA GLU A 135 21.82 -13.67 7.45
C GLU A 135 20.39 -13.12 7.36
N LEU A 136 19.71 -13.26 6.21
CA LEU A 136 18.36 -12.75 6.05
C LEU A 136 17.34 -13.73 6.60
N THR A 137 16.96 -13.50 7.84
CA THR A 137 15.88 -14.22 8.52
C THR A 137 14.53 -13.57 8.20
N PRO A 138 13.49 -14.37 7.90
CA PRO A 138 12.12 -13.87 7.83
C PRO A 138 11.77 -13.14 9.12
N ASN A 139 11.21 -11.94 9.01
CA ASN A 139 10.68 -11.28 10.19
C ASN A 139 9.33 -11.92 10.55
N ASP A 140 9.34 -12.83 11.51
CA ASP A 140 8.16 -13.61 11.88
C ASP A 140 7.05 -12.75 12.49
N GLU A 141 7.39 -11.66 13.18
CA GLU A 141 6.40 -10.71 13.72
C GLU A 141 5.60 -10.04 12.60
N LEU A 142 6.29 -9.55 11.55
CA LEU A 142 5.65 -8.99 10.37
C LEU A 142 4.94 -10.06 9.55
N LYS A 143 5.53 -11.26 9.41
CA LYS A 143 4.89 -12.35 8.67
C LYS A 143 3.56 -12.71 9.32
N ASN A 144 3.52 -12.81 10.64
CA ASN A 144 2.31 -13.08 11.41
C ASN A 144 1.31 -11.91 11.32
N ALA A 145 1.78 -10.66 11.42
CA ALA A 145 0.93 -9.50 11.21
C ALA A 145 0.31 -9.48 9.80
N LEU A 146 1.10 -9.77 8.76
CA LEU A 146 0.62 -9.82 7.38
C LEU A 146 -0.39 -10.95 7.15
N LYS A 147 -0.19 -12.13 7.75
CA LYS A 147 -1.16 -13.22 7.75
C LYS A 147 -2.48 -12.84 8.42
N MET A 148 -2.44 -12.04 9.49
CA MET A 148 -3.63 -11.54 10.17
C MET A 148 -4.41 -10.53 9.32
N PHE A 149 -3.72 -9.63 8.61
CA PHE A 149 -4.36 -8.57 7.84
C PHE A 149 -4.72 -8.96 6.40
N LEU A 150 -4.06 -9.96 5.81
CA LEU A 150 -4.22 -10.38 4.42
C LEU A 150 -4.57 -11.88 4.36
N PRO A 151 -5.87 -12.24 4.35
CA PRO A 151 -6.30 -13.62 4.16
C PRO A 151 -5.77 -14.14 2.81
N GLY A 152 -4.95 -15.19 2.84
CA GLY A 152 -4.28 -15.73 1.64
C GLY A 152 -2.88 -15.16 1.37
N TYR A 153 -2.26 -14.45 2.32
CA TYR A 153 -0.84 -14.05 2.22
C TYR A 153 0.09 -15.26 1.96
N ASP A 154 -0.24 -16.41 2.53
CA ASP A 154 0.51 -17.66 2.36
C ASP A 154 0.10 -18.47 1.12
N ALA A 155 -0.84 -17.99 0.31
CA ALA A 155 -1.36 -18.75 -0.85
C ALA A 155 -0.29 -19.04 -1.91
N GLY A 156 0.87 -18.37 -1.86
CA GLY A 156 2.03 -18.60 -2.73
C GLY A 156 3.14 -19.46 -2.12
N GLU A 157 2.98 -20.04 -0.92
CA GLU A 157 3.99 -20.94 -0.31
C GLU A 157 3.89 -22.41 -0.78
N LYS A 158 3.27 -22.67 -1.94
CA LYS A 158 3.21 -24.02 -2.56
C LYS A 158 4.25 -24.17 -3.66
#